data_AF-A0A921Z7E9-F1
#
_entry.id   AF-A0A921Z7E9-F1
#
_cell.length_a   1.000
_cell.length_b   1.000
_cell.length_c   1.000
_cell.angle_alpha   90.00
_cell.angle_beta   90.00
_cell.angle_gamma   90.00
#
_symmetry.space_group_name_H-M   'P 1'
#
loop_
_entity.id
_entity.type
_entity.pdbx_description
1 polymer ?
#
loop_
_entity_poly.entity_id
_entity_poly.type
_entity_poly.pdbx_seq_one_letter_code
_entity_poly.pdbx_strand_id
1 'polypeptide(L)'
;MQFPRSCDTFVVLPPLTKNGVVIFGKNSDRPQNEVQEVVYIKGGSREPKLKCTYITIDESPNPVNTVILSKPAWMWGAEMGANDRNVVIGNEAVWTNNNEGEGDPRQKRLLGMDLVRLGLERGNTAEEALDVVTSLLEKYGQGGPCSENDDSHFYHNSFLIADTKEAWVLETSGKQWAAERIESGYRNISNGLTITTKIHKKSAGLQEKSKSLGLWDGQSEFNFTRCFSSGGDEVRQQEGEKLLKQATSEAMFDVRDMFNILRHKESHICRSCDDTFPTQGSQVSSLSATSPSVHWFTATPDPSISFFKPFVFTPNAKTSDYTVSPKELKREHHLYKLHSKNYSSAKNDEVLKMLCDMEKHWHAKTEKLTRKIESDQSSLAELDILMKECVENEIRLYE
;
A
#
# COMPACT_ATOMS: atom_id res chain seq x y z
N MET A 1 3.06 -3.05 26.98
CA MET A 1 3.78 -2.74 25.73
C MET A 1 2.87 -1.84 24.91
N GLN A 2 3.35 -0.73 24.36
CA GLN A 2 2.54 0.14 23.50
C GLN A 2 2.92 -0.13 22.03
N PHE A 3 2.18 -1.02 21.38
CA PHE A 3 2.11 -1.24 19.92
C PHE A 3 0.67 -1.67 19.60
N PRO A 4 0.05 -1.34 18.44
CA PRO A 4 0.64 -0.80 17.20
C PRO A 4 0.40 0.71 16.97
N ARG A 5 1.14 1.28 16.01
CA ARG A 5 0.85 2.57 15.38
C ARG A 5 0.60 2.25 13.91
N SER A 6 -0.69 2.21 13.56
CA SER A 6 -1.26 1.23 12.62
C SER A 6 -1.40 1.74 11.19
N CYS A 7 -1.22 0.94 10.16
CA CYS A 7 -1.70 1.17 8.79
C CYS A 7 -3.03 0.43 8.60
N ASP A 8 -3.72 0.68 7.48
CA ASP A 8 -4.81 -0.17 7.02
C ASP A 8 -4.76 -0.36 5.52
N THR A 9 -5.07 -1.58 5.08
CA THR A 9 -5.32 -1.88 3.67
C THR A 9 -6.66 -2.58 3.50
N PHE A 10 -7.39 -2.21 2.45
CA PHE A 10 -8.73 -2.66 2.13
C PHE A 10 -8.80 -3.14 0.69
N VAL A 11 -9.66 -4.11 0.43
CA VAL A 11 -10.07 -4.51 -0.91
C VAL A 11 -11.56 -4.81 -0.94
N VAL A 12 -12.23 -4.41 -2.02
CA VAL A 12 -13.61 -4.76 -2.35
C VAL A 12 -13.60 -5.34 -3.76
N LEU A 13 -14.18 -6.53 -3.91
CA LEU A 13 -14.24 -7.27 -5.15
C LEU A 13 -15.68 -7.29 -5.69
N PRO A 14 -15.86 -7.54 -7.00
CA PRO A 14 -17.16 -7.88 -7.56
C PRO A 14 -17.83 -9.04 -6.80
N PRO A 15 -19.18 -9.07 -6.70
CA PRO A 15 -20.13 -8.14 -7.31
C PRO A 15 -20.47 -6.92 -6.44
N LEU A 16 -19.72 -6.61 -5.37
CA LEU A 16 -20.06 -5.52 -4.45
C LEU A 16 -19.73 -4.11 -4.98
N THR A 17 -18.95 -4.05 -6.05
CA THR A 17 -18.43 -2.82 -6.64
C THR A 17 -19.21 -2.39 -7.87
N LYS A 18 -19.36 -1.09 -8.05
CA LYS A 18 -19.89 -0.52 -9.29
C LYS A 18 -19.03 -0.95 -10.49
N ASN A 19 -19.67 -1.28 -11.61
CA ASN A 19 -19.03 -1.71 -12.87
C ASN A 19 -18.19 -3.00 -12.80
N GLY A 20 -18.25 -3.77 -11.71
CA GLY A 20 -17.54 -5.05 -11.61
C GLY A 20 -16.01 -4.93 -11.64
N VAL A 21 -15.46 -3.88 -11.03
CA VAL A 21 -14.01 -3.64 -10.89
C VAL A 21 -13.52 -4.02 -9.49
N VAL A 22 -12.25 -4.32 -9.30
CA VAL A 22 -11.68 -4.46 -7.95
C VAL A 22 -11.28 -3.08 -7.43
N ILE A 23 -11.63 -2.75 -6.19
CA ILE A 23 -11.26 -1.49 -5.54
C ILE A 23 -10.36 -1.78 -4.35
N PHE A 24 -9.15 -1.21 -4.38
CA PHE A 24 -8.13 -1.33 -3.36
C PHE A 24 -7.90 0.02 -2.68
N GLY A 25 -7.63 0.04 -1.38
CA GLY A 25 -7.29 1.25 -0.63
C GLY A 25 -6.23 0.99 0.45
N LYS A 26 -5.30 1.92 0.66
CA LYS A 26 -4.26 1.81 1.69
C LYS A 26 -3.92 3.15 2.32
N ASN A 27 -3.87 3.20 3.64
CA ASN A 27 -3.24 4.28 4.42
C ASN A 27 -1.91 3.80 4.99
N SER A 28 -0.85 4.57 4.79
CA SER A 28 0.45 4.31 5.39
C SER A 28 0.73 5.28 6.53
N ASP A 29 0.67 4.76 7.74
CA ASP A 29 0.93 5.52 8.96
C ASP A 29 2.38 5.26 9.39
N ARG A 30 3.17 6.32 9.42
CA ARG A 30 4.62 6.28 9.59
C ARG A 30 5.04 7.36 10.59
N PRO A 31 6.20 7.25 11.24
CA PRO A 31 6.68 8.28 12.14
C PRO A 31 6.60 9.68 11.54
N GLN A 32 6.28 10.67 12.36
CA GLN A 32 6.26 12.07 11.95
C GLN A 32 7.61 12.44 11.31
N ASN A 33 7.57 13.25 10.24
CA ASN A 33 8.70 13.64 9.39
C ASN A 33 9.24 12.56 8.43
N GLU A 34 8.76 11.31 8.47
CA GLU A 34 9.07 10.35 7.41
C GLU A 34 8.21 10.64 6.17
N VAL A 35 8.71 11.53 5.31
CA VAL A 35 8.04 11.93 4.06
C VAL A 35 7.78 10.72 3.17
N GLN A 36 6.55 10.63 2.62
CA GLN A 36 6.24 9.72 1.53
C GLN A 36 6.24 10.44 0.19
N GLU A 37 7.08 9.96 -0.71
CA GLU A 37 7.09 10.38 -2.10
C GLU A 37 6.21 9.46 -2.95
N VAL A 38 5.69 10.01 -4.05
CA VAL A 38 5.04 9.21 -5.09
C VAL A 38 5.89 9.26 -6.36
N VAL A 39 6.41 8.11 -6.75
CA VAL A 39 7.44 7.98 -7.80
C VAL A 39 7.00 6.99 -8.88
N TYR A 40 7.16 7.41 -10.14
CA TYR A 40 6.92 6.57 -11.31
C TYR A 40 8.25 6.04 -11.86
N ILE A 41 8.39 4.71 -11.90
CA ILE A 41 9.64 4.04 -12.26
C ILE A 41 9.37 3.11 -13.44
N LYS A 42 10.00 3.41 -14.58
CA LYS A 42 9.93 2.58 -15.79
C LYS A 42 10.54 1.19 -15.55
N GLY A 43 9.86 0.18 -16.06
CA GLY A 43 10.34 -1.20 -16.07
C GLY A 43 11.44 -1.44 -17.09
N GLY A 44 11.80 -2.70 -17.29
CA GLY A 44 12.82 -3.14 -18.24
C GLY A 44 13.90 -4.02 -17.61
N SER A 45 14.94 -4.33 -18.38
CA SER A 45 16.11 -5.06 -17.91
C SER A 45 16.91 -4.22 -16.90
N ARG A 46 17.48 -4.90 -15.91
CA ARG A 46 18.26 -4.28 -14.83
C ARG A 46 19.60 -4.98 -14.65
N GLU A 47 20.50 -4.30 -13.96
CA GLU A 47 21.81 -4.86 -13.61
C GLU A 47 21.66 -6.11 -12.72
N PRO A 48 22.54 -7.12 -12.82
CA PRO A 48 22.39 -8.40 -12.10
C PRO A 48 22.37 -8.31 -10.57
N LYS A 49 22.82 -7.18 -10.01
CA LYS A 49 22.85 -6.93 -8.56
C LYS A 49 22.02 -5.71 -8.23
N LEU A 50 21.08 -5.89 -7.31
CA LEU A 50 20.18 -4.84 -6.86
C LEU A 50 20.48 -4.50 -5.40
N LYS A 51 20.79 -3.23 -5.12
CA LYS A 51 20.85 -2.72 -3.76
C LYS A 51 19.44 -2.32 -3.32
N CYS A 52 18.84 -3.12 -2.42
CA CYS A 52 17.62 -2.77 -1.71
C CYS A 52 17.95 -1.85 -0.52
N THR A 53 17.01 -1.67 0.43
CA THR A 53 17.20 -0.74 1.55
C THR A 53 18.47 -1.06 2.35
N TYR A 54 18.66 -2.31 2.76
CA TYR A 54 19.83 -2.69 3.55
C TYR A 54 20.79 -3.64 2.87
N ILE A 55 20.29 -4.63 2.14
CA ILE A 55 21.11 -5.68 1.54
C ILE A 55 21.14 -5.57 0.02
N THR A 56 22.12 -6.22 -0.60
CA THR A 56 22.17 -6.41 -2.05
C THR A 56 21.73 -7.83 -2.37
N ILE A 57 20.81 -7.97 -3.31
CA ILE A 57 20.31 -9.26 -3.79
C ILE A 57 20.66 -9.48 -5.26
N ASP A 58 20.51 -10.73 -5.71
CA ASP A 58 20.44 -11.03 -7.14
C ASP A 58 19.17 -10.40 -7.73
N GLU A 59 19.33 -9.65 -8.82
CA GLU A 59 18.22 -9.08 -9.58
C GLU A 59 17.52 -10.16 -10.43
N SER A 60 16.29 -9.87 -10.85
CA SER A 60 15.55 -10.67 -11.80
C SER A 60 16.33 -10.82 -13.12
N PRO A 61 16.51 -12.04 -13.64
CA PRO A 61 17.08 -12.24 -14.98
C PRO A 61 16.13 -11.78 -16.08
N ASN A 62 14.83 -11.65 -15.78
CA ASN A 62 13.80 -11.18 -16.70
C ASN A 62 13.55 -9.68 -16.52
N PRO A 63 13.13 -8.94 -17.57
CA PRO A 63 12.67 -7.57 -17.45
C PRO A 63 11.58 -7.42 -16.39
N VAL A 64 11.64 -6.35 -15.61
CA VAL A 64 10.65 -6.04 -14.57
C VAL A 64 9.57 -5.09 -15.10
N ASN A 65 8.42 -5.10 -14.45
CA ASN A 65 7.26 -4.26 -14.75
C ASN A 65 7.52 -2.79 -14.39
N THR A 66 6.78 -1.90 -15.05
CA THR A 66 6.74 -0.47 -14.70
C THR A 66 5.85 -0.28 -13.48
N VAL A 67 6.26 0.58 -12.54
CA VAL A 67 5.56 0.77 -11.26
C VAL A 67 5.33 2.24 -10.93
N ILE A 68 4.24 2.51 -10.21
CA ILE A 68 3.98 3.75 -9.47
C ILE A 68 3.95 3.40 -7.99
N LEU A 69 4.77 4.05 -7.18
CA LEU A 69 5.00 3.68 -5.77
C LEU A 69 4.72 4.87 -4.86
N SER A 70 4.06 4.63 -3.73
CA SER A 70 4.10 5.50 -2.56
C SER A 70 5.12 4.92 -1.57
N LYS A 71 6.20 5.65 -1.31
CA LYS A 71 7.33 5.13 -0.51
C LYS A 71 7.90 6.16 0.46
N PRO A 72 8.40 5.75 1.64
CA PRO A 72 9.18 6.62 2.49
C PRO A 72 10.47 7.06 1.77
N ALA A 73 10.79 8.35 1.82
CA ALA A 73 11.86 8.94 1.03
C ALA A 73 13.27 8.41 1.37
N TRP A 74 13.46 7.84 2.57
CA TRP A 74 14.77 7.35 3.03
C TRP A 74 15.11 5.93 2.58
N MET A 75 14.10 5.12 2.23
CA MET A 75 14.28 3.69 1.91
C MET A 75 14.19 3.41 0.40
N TRP A 76 14.57 2.20 -0.02
CA TRP A 76 14.43 1.76 -1.42
C TRP A 76 13.06 1.16 -1.71
N GLY A 77 12.52 0.41 -0.74
CA GLY A 77 11.22 -0.24 -0.81
C GLY A 77 10.04 0.74 -0.85
N ALA A 78 8.82 0.20 -0.88
CA ALA A 78 7.58 0.95 -0.93
C ALA A 78 6.58 0.47 0.12
N GLU A 79 5.71 1.38 0.53
CA GLU A 79 4.62 1.11 1.47
C GLU A 79 3.35 0.67 0.71
N MET A 80 3.16 1.18 -0.51
CA MET A 80 2.17 0.67 -1.45
C MET A 80 2.50 1.08 -2.88
N GLY A 81 1.83 0.46 -3.83
CA GLY A 81 1.89 0.90 -5.22
C GLY A 81 1.02 0.08 -6.16
N ALA A 82 1.25 0.31 -7.44
CA ALA A 82 0.66 -0.45 -8.53
C ALA A 82 1.67 -0.68 -9.65
N ASN A 83 1.43 -1.68 -10.50
CA ASN A 83 2.22 -1.91 -11.72
C ASN A 83 1.38 -1.86 -13.00
N ASP A 84 2.06 -1.80 -14.14
CA ASP A 84 1.45 -1.79 -15.49
C ASP A 84 0.79 -3.13 -15.91
N ARG A 85 0.71 -4.09 -14.99
CA ARG A 85 -0.01 -5.37 -15.13
C ARG A 85 -1.27 -5.45 -14.27
N ASN A 86 -1.72 -4.31 -13.72
CA ASN A 86 -2.89 -4.20 -12.85
C ASN A 86 -2.75 -4.94 -11.51
N VAL A 87 -1.53 -5.08 -10.98
CA VAL A 87 -1.28 -5.58 -9.63
C VAL A 87 -1.10 -4.40 -8.68
N VAL A 88 -1.72 -4.47 -7.51
CA VAL A 88 -1.52 -3.56 -6.38
C VAL A 88 -1.07 -4.33 -5.15
N ILE A 89 -0.23 -3.70 -4.33
CA ILE A 89 0.25 -4.27 -3.06
C ILE A 89 0.25 -3.16 -2.01
N GLY A 90 -0.23 -3.48 -0.82
CA GLY A 90 -0.02 -2.74 0.42
C GLY A 90 0.47 -3.68 1.54
N ASN A 91 1.06 -3.11 2.58
CA ASN A 91 1.56 -3.86 3.73
C ASN A 91 1.28 -3.16 5.07
N GLU A 92 1.37 -3.96 6.13
CA GLU A 92 1.18 -3.56 7.52
C GLU A 92 2.31 -4.13 8.36
N ALA A 93 2.63 -3.44 9.44
CA ALA A 93 3.49 -3.98 10.48
C ALA A 93 2.70 -4.93 11.38
N VAL A 94 3.19 -6.16 11.54
CA VAL A 94 2.63 -7.16 12.45
C VAL A 94 3.70 -7.65 13.42
N TRP A 95 3.29 -7.93 14.65
CA TRP A 95 4.17 -8.49 15.68
C TRP A 95 3.77 -9.92 15.94
N THR A 96 4.77 -10.79 15.92
CA THR A 96 4.62 -12.22 16.10
C THR A 96 5.40 -12.72 17.31
N ASN A 97 4.95 -13.82 17.90
CA ASN A 97 5.65 -14.53 18.99
C ASN A 97 7.01 -15.10 18.57
N ASN A 98 7.36 -14.96 17.29
CA ASN A 98 8.63 -15.35 16.70
C ASN A 98 9.25 -14.17 15.93
N ASN A 99 9.12 -12.94 16.44
CA ASN A 99 9.73 -11.74 15.83
C ASN A 99 11.25 -11.80 15.70
N GLU A 100 11.92 -12.60 16.54
CA GLU A 100 13.34 -12.88 16.41
C GLU A 100 13.65 -13.78 15.17
N GLY A 101 12.67 -14.53 14.68
CA GLY A 101 12.79 -15.33 13.46
C GLY A 101 13.95 -16.33 13.53
N GLU A 102 14.97 -16.12 12.71
CA GLU A 102 16.22 -16.92 12.68
C GLU A 102 17.42 -16.18 13.31
N GLY A 103 17.22 -15.28 14.27
CA GLY A 103 18.31 -14.63 14.99
C GLY A 103 17.97 -13.25 15.56
N ASP A 104 18.89 -12.29 15.42
CA ASP A 104 18.62 -10.92 15.85
C ASP A 104 17.63 -10.24 14.87
N PRO A 105 16.48 -9.73 15.33
CA PRO A 105 15.54 -8.99 14.48
C PRO A 105 16.13 -7.69 13.91
N ARG A 106 17.18 -7.15 14.54
CA ARG A 106 17.93 -5.98 14.05
C ARG A 106 18.89 -6.31 12.91
N GLN A 107 19.16 -7.61 12.67
CA GLN A 107 19.99 -8.00 11.54
C GLN A 107 19.33 -7.55 10.24
N LYS A 108 20.07 -6.73 9.51
CA LYS A 108 19.69 -6.17 8.22
C LYS A 108 19.42 -7.27 7.19
N ARG A 109 18.17 -7.36 6.74
CA ARG A 109 17.69 -8.24 5.66
C ARG A 109 16.85 -7.40 4.68
N LEU A 110 15.99 -8.02 3.90
CA LEU A 110 14.95 -7.29 3.19
C LEU A 110 13.94 -6.72 4.21
N LEU A 111 13.46 -5.51 3.99
CA LEU A 111 12.27 -5.01 4.68
C LEU A 111 11.00 -5.52 4.00
N GLY A 112 9.88 -5.55 4.71
CA GLY A 112 8.57 -5.78 4.06
C GLY A 112 8.31 -4.81 2.92
N MET A 113 8.73 -3.55 3.09
CA MET A 113 8.63 -2.53 2.04
C MET A 113 9.50 -2.85 0.83
N ASP A 114 10.66 -3.49 1.00
CA ASP A 114 11.45 -3.99 -0.12
C ASP A 114 10.68 -5.10 -0.85
N LEU A 115 10.03 -5.99 -0.11
CA LEU A 115 9.20 -7.07 -0.66
C LEU A 115 7.98 -6.55 -1.43
N VAL A 116 7.29 -5.50 -0.94
CA VAL A 116 6.19 -4.83 -1.67
C VAL A 116 6.67 -4.39 -3.05
N ARG A 117 7.79 -3.66 -3.11
CA ARG A 117 8.33 -3.16 -4.36
C ARG A 117 8.76 -4.30 -5.29
N LEU A 118 9.45 -5.30 -4.77
CA LEU A 118 9.92 -6.45 -5.55
C LEU A 118 8.74 -7.26 -6.12
N GLY A 119 7.67 -7.44 -5.35
CA GLY A 119 6.42 -8.07 -5.80
C GLY A 119 5.78 -7.31 -6.95
N LEU A 120 5.65 -5.99 -6.83
CA LEU A 120 5.11 -5.13 -7.90
C LEU A 120 5.98 -5.14 -9.16
N GLU A 121 7.30 -5.09 -9.01
CA GLU A 121 8.22 -5.07 -10.15
C GLU A 121 8.28 -6.43 -10.86
N ARG A 122 8.04 -7.56 -10.18
CA ARG A 122 8.30 -8.90 -10.76
C ARG A 122 7.06 -9.77 -10.98
N GLY A 123 5.91 -9.43 -10.41
CA GLY A 123 4.65 -10.18 -10.59
C GLY A 123 3.72 -9.57 -11.63
N ASN A 124 3.13 -10.40 -12.49
CA ASN A 124 2.13 -9.94 -13.48
C ASN A 124 0.68 -10.19 -13.05
N THR A 125 0.48 -10.96 -11.98
CA THR A 125 -0.81 -11.20 -11.33
C THR A 125 -0.64 -11.09 -9.82
N ALA A 126 -1.75 -11.03 -9.07
CA ALA A 126 -1.71 -11.04 -7.60
C ALA A 126 -1.01 -12.29 -7.06
N GLU A 127 -1.29 -13.46 -7.67
CA GLU A 127 -0.68 -14.72 -7.27
C GLU A 127 0.82 -14.79 -7.63
N GLU A 128 1.24 -14.31 -8.80
CA GLU A 128 2.66 -14.24 -9.16
C GLU A 128 3.44 -13.30 -8.23
N ALA A 129 2.84 -12.16 -7.86
CA ALA A 129 3.44 -11.23 -6.91
C ALA A 129 3.58 -11.85 -5.52
N LEU A 130 2.58 -12.62 -5.07
CA LEU A 130 2.64 -13.42 -3.84
C LEU A 130 3.82 -14.42 -3.89
N ASP A 131 3.97 -15.15 -5.00
CA ASP A 131 5.04 -16.13 -5.16
C ASP A 131 6.43 -15.46 -5.17
N VAL A 132 6.56 -14.27 -5.77
CA VAL A 132 7.78 -13.45 -5.70
C VAL A 132 8.11 -13.07 -4.26
N VAL A 133 7.14 -12.50 -3.53
CA VAL A 133 7.33 -12.03 -2.15
C VAL A 133 7.78 -13.17 -1.25
N THR A 134 7.08 -14.30 -1.32
CA THR A 134 7.35 -15.49 -0.48
C THR A 134 8.69 -16.14 -0.83
N SER A 135 9.03 -16.28 -2.11
CA SER A 135 10.34 -16.81 -2.53
C SER A 135 11.52 -15.96 -2.03
N LEU A 136 11.37 -14.63 -2.08
CA LEU A 136 12.40 -13.71 -1.59
C LEU A 136 12.49 -13.70 -0.07
N LEU A 137 11.34 -13.78 0.61
CA LEU A 137 11.27 -13.93 2.06
C LEU A 137 11.99 -15.20 2.51
N GLU A 138 11.75 -16.34 1.86
CA GLU A 138 12.40 -17.60 2.20
C GLU A 138 13.91 -17.54 1.96
N LYS A 139 14.35 -16.98 0.82
CA LYS A 139 15.77 -16.88 0.44
C LYS A 139 16.55 -15.93 1.33
N TYR A 140 16.04 -14.71 1.56
CA TYR A 140 16.79 -13.63 2.19
C TYR A 140 16.32 -13.28 3.61
N GLY A 141 15.14 -13.75 4.00
CA GLY A 141 14.48 -13.37 5.25
C GLY A 141 14.00 -11.91 5.25
N GLN A 142 13.39 -11.52 6.37
CA GLN A 142 12.97 -10.15 6.64
C GLN A 142 13.56 -9.65 7.96
N GLY A 143 13.85 -8.35 8.07
CA GLY A 143 14.35 -7.73 9.29
C GLY A 143 15.29 -6.53 9.11
N GLY A 144 15.69 -5.95 10.23
CA GLY A 144 16.38 -4.66 10.32
C GLY A 144 15.45 -3.53 10.76
N PRO A 145 16.00 -2.34 11.10
CA PRO A 145 15.20 -1.19 11.48
C PRO A 145 14.20 -0.76 10.40
N CYS A 146 12.94 -0.61 10.80
CA CYS A 146 11.84 -0.20 9.94
C CYS A 146 11.52 1.29 10.07
N SER A 147 12.30 2.09 10.81
CA SER A 147 12.20 3.56 10.88
C SER A 147 13.57 4.20 10.63
N GLU A 148 13.57 5.41 10.09
CA GLU A 148 14.81 6.16 9.81
C GLU A 148 15.59 6.51 11.08
N ASN A 149 14.89 6.93 12.14
CA ASN A 149 15.50 7.52 13.34
C ASN A 149 15.29 6.68 14.61
N ASP A 150 14.72 5.47 14.48
CA ASP A 150 14.47 4.55 15.59
C ASP A 150 14.89 3.13 15.19
N ASP A 151 16.02 2.67 15.73
CA ASP A 151 16.57 1.34 15.47
C ASP A 151 15.90 0.23 16.29
N SER A 152 15.01 0.58 17.22
CA SER A 152 14.19 -0.35 17.99
C SER A 152 12.89 -0.72 17.28
N HIS A 153 12.52 -0.01 16.22
CA HIS A 153 11.30 -0.25 15.48
C HIS A 153 11.52 -1.35 14.43
N PHE A 154 11.24 -2.60 14.79
CA PHE A 154 11.28 -3.76 13.87
C PHE A 154 10.02 -4.60 14.02
N TYR A 155 9.61 -5.23 12.92
CA TYR A 155 8.38 -6.01 12.83
C TYR A 155 8.44 -6.97 11.63
N HIS A 156 7.46 -7.86 11.56
CA HIS A 156 7.15 -8.62 10.34
C HIS A 156 6.02 -7.95 9.58
N ASN A 157 5.64 -8.52 8.44
CA ASN A 157 4.64 -7.92 7.57
C ASN A 157 3.44 -8.81 7.28
N SER A 158 2.27 -8.17 7.29
CA SER A 158 1.10 -8.60 6.53
C SER A 158 1.09 -7.85 5.20
N PHE A 159 0.51 -8.45 4.17
CA PHE A 159 0.37 -7.87 2.84
C PHE A 159 -1.03 -8.14 2.32
N LEU A 160 -1.62 -7.14 1.65
CA LEU A 160 -2.78 -7.33 0.79
C LEU A 160 -2.36 -7.08 -0.65
N ILE A 161 -2.49 -8.11 -1.46
CA ILE A 161 -2.09 -8.13 -2.87
C ILE A 161 -3.36 -8.32 -3.68
N ALA A 162 -3.62 -7.50 -4.69
CA ALA A 162 -4.80 -7.66 -5.53
C ALA A 162 -4.50 -7.42 -7.00
N ASP A 163 -5.31 -8.02 -7.86
CA ASP A 163 -5.37 -7.74 -9.29
C ASP A 163 -6.82 -7.55 -9.74
N THR A 164 -7.07 -7.58 -11.05
CA THR A 164 -8.42 -7.40 -11.62
C THR A 164 -9.43 -8.50 -11.28
N LYS A 165 -9.00 -9.62 -10.69
CA LYS A 165 -9.83 -10.83 -10.48
C LYS A 165 -9.94 -11.22 -9.01
N GLU A 166 -8.84 -11.10 -8.28
CA GLU A 166 -8.71 -11.70 -6.95
C GLU A 166 -7.83 -10.85 -6.04
N ALA A 167 -7.87 -11.17 -4.75
CA ALA A 167 -6.95 -10.66 -3.77
C ALA A 167 -6.36 -11.78 -2.90
N TRP A 168 -5.21 -11.52 -2.32
CA TRP A 168 -4.49 -12.39 -1.41
C TRP A 168 -4.09 -11.62 -0.17
N VAL A 169 -4.43 -12.17 1.00
CA VAL A 169 -3.78 -11.80 2.26
C VAL A 169 -2.58 -12.71 2.43
N LEU A 170 -1.40 -12.15 2.67
CA LEU A 170 -0.18 -12.87 3.03
C LEU A 170 0.28 -12.39 4.40
N GLU A 171 0.45 -13.31 5.34
CA GLU A 171 0.92 -13.01 6.68
C GLU A 171 2.17 -13.80 7.02
N THR A 172 3.12 -13.15 7.68
CA THR A 172 4.47 -13.68 7.86
C THR A 172 4.92 -13.71 9.32
N SER A 173 5.75 -14.69 9.65
CA SER A 173 6.45 -14.81 10.93
C SER A 173 7.87 -15.35 10.69
N GLY A 174 8.86 -14.46 10.67
CA GLY A 174 10.21 -14.78 10.26
C GLY A 174 10.19 -15.16 8.79
N LYS A 175 10.64 -16.38 8.46
CA LYS A 175 10.50 -16.95 7.11
C LYS A 175 9.24 -17.79 6.90
N GLN A 176 8.47 -18.03 7.97
CA GLN A 176 7.22 -18.76 7.88
C GLN A 176 6.11 -17.85 7.39
N TRP A 177 5.19 -18.38 6.61
CA TRP A 177 4.09 -17.58 6.07
C TRP A 177 2.86 -18.44 5.75
N ALA A 178 1.70 -17.80 5.77
CA ALA A 178 0.42 -18.34 5.31
C ALA A 178 -0.26 -17.30 4.42
N ALA A 179 -1.03 -17.77 3.42
CA ALA A 179 -1.77 -16.91 2.52
C ALA A 179 -3.20 -17.40 2.29
N GLU A 180 -4.13 -16.45 2.29
CA GLU A 180 -5.55 -16.65 2.04
C GLU A 180 -5.99 -15.95 0.74
N ARG A 181 -6.60 -16.70 -0.17
CA ARG A 181 -7.22 -16.20 -1.39
C ARG A 181 -8.63 -15.67 -1.14
N ILE A 182 -8.92 -14.49 -1.67
CA ILE A 182 -10.20 -13.79 -1.62
C ILE A 182 -10.71 -13.59 -3.04
N GLU A 183 -11.81 -14.26 -3.39
CA GLU A 183 -12.38 -14.25 -4.76
C GLU A 183 -13.67 -13.43 -4.86
N SER A 184 -14.25 -13.00 -3.74
CA SER A 184 -15.47 -12.19 -3.71
C SER A 184 -15.61 -11.45 -2.38
N GLY A 185 -16.45 -10.42 -2.35
CA GLY A 185 -16.77 -9.68 -1.14
C GLY A 185 -15.76 -8.59 -0.84
N TYR A 186 -15.40 -8.41 0.43
CA TYR A 186 -14.41 -7.44 0.86
C TYR A 186 -13.47 -8.05 1.89
N ARG A 187 -12.28 -7.46 2.05
CA ARG A 187 -11.31 -7.81 3.08
C ARG A 187 -10.56 -6.55 3.52
N ASN A 188 -10.26 -6.44 4.80
CA ASN A 188 -9.30 -5.48 5.31
C ASN A 188 -8.25 -6.17 6.18
N ILE A 189 -7.07 -5.56 6.26
CA ILE A 189 -6.02 -5.89 7.21
C ILE A 189 -5.50 -4.60 7.84
N SER A 190 -5.26 -4.66 9.14
CA SER A 190 -4.61 -3.63 9.95
C SER A 190 -3.36 -4.25 10.60
N ASN A 191 -2.87 -3.69 11.69
CA ASN A 191 -1.66 -4.19 12.36
C ASN A 191 -1.91 -5.41 13.26
N GLY A 192 -2.36 -6.51 12.68
CA GLY A 192 -2.57 -7.78 13.35
C GLY A 192 -2.68 -8.94 12.37
N LEU A 193 -2.40 -10.16 12.84
CA LEU A 193 -2.61 -11.37 12.03
C LEU A 193 -4.11 -11.71 11.98
N THR A 194 -4.61 -12.05 10.80
CA THR A 194 -6.02 -12.28 10.48
C THR A 194 -6.28 -13.64 9.83
N ILE A 195 -5.25 -14.32 9.33
CA ILE A 195 -5.38 -15.65 8.73
C ILE A 195 -5.53 -16.69 9.84
N THR A 196 -6.68 -17.35 9.88
CA THR A 196 -7.00 -18.36 10.89
C THR A 196 -6.73 -19.76 10.35
N THR A 197 -7.79 -20.53 10.07
CA THR A 197 -7.70 -21.93 9.64
C THR A 197 -7.80 -22.07 8.11
N LYS A 198 -8.40 -21.08 7.42
CA LYS A 198 -8.53 -21.06 5.97
C LYS A 198 -7.23 -20.60 5.30
N ILE A 199 -6.35 -21.55 5.01
CA ILE A 199 -5.04 -21.31 4.40
C ILE A 199 -4.99 -21.98 3.03
N HIS A 200 -4.72 -21.19 1.97
CA HIS A 200 -4.65 -21.69 0.60
C HIS A 200 -3.21 -21.99 0.16
N LYS A 201 -2.25 -21.16 0.59
CA LYS A 201 -0.80 -21.38 0.41
C LYS A 201 -0.07 -21.15 1.73
N LYS A 202 1.06 -21.83 1.93
CA LYS A 202 1.89 -21.69 3.14
C LYS A 202 3.34 -22.09 2.87
N SER A 203 4.25 -21.62 3.71
CA SER A 203 5.64 -22.08 3.73
C SER A 203 5.74 -23.59 3.98
N ALA A 204 6.76 -24.21 3.38
CA ALA A 204 7.08 -25.60 3.63
C ALA A 204 7.45 -25.82 5.10
N GLY A 205 6.92 -26.88 5.72
CA GLY A 205 7.22 -27.22 7.11
C GLY A 205 6.59 -26.31 8.17
N LEU A 206 5.63 -25.46 7.80
CA LEU A 206 4.99 -24.50 8.71
C LEU A 206 4.52 -25.13 10.01
N GLN A 207 3.77 -26.23 9.91
CA GLN A 207 3.16 -26.92 11.06
C GLN A 207 4.21 -27.61 11.93
N GLU A 208 5.18 -28.28 11.31
CA GLU A 208 6.31 -28.93 11.98
C GLU A 208 7.12 -27.89 12.76
N LYS A 209 7.39 -26.73 12.13
CA LYS A 209 8.11 -25.63 12.77
C LYS A 209 7.30 -25.06 13.93
N SER A 210 6.01 -24.77 13.75
CA SER A 210 5.13 -24.30 14.83
C SER A 210 5.09 -25.27 16.01
N LYS A 211 5.04 -26.59 15.75
CA LYS A 211 5.10 -27.62 16.79
C LYS A 211 6.45 -27.63 17.51
N SER A 212 7.55 -27.55 16.77
CA SER A 212 8.91 -27.51 17.36
C SER A 212 9.15 -26.28 18.24
N LEU A 213 8.48 -25.17 17.95
CA LEU A 213 8.51 -23.93 18.73
C LEU A 213 7.52 -23.93 19.91
N GLY A 214 6.72 -24.99 20.09
CA GLY A 214 5.68 -25.04 21.11
C GLY A 214 4.48 -24.12 20.85
N LEU A 215 4.35 -23.57 19.63
CA LEU A 215 3.25 -22.68 19.23
C LEU A 215 2.00 -23.44 18.77
N TRP A 216 2.13 -24.75 18.54
CA TRP A 216 1.03 -25.63 18.15
C TRP A 216 1.22 -27.01 18.79
N ASP A 217 0.12 -27.59 19.29
CA ASP A 217 0.11 -28.90 19.96
C ASP A 217 0.31 -30.08 19.00
N GLY A 218 0.13 -29.85 17.71
CA GLY A 218 0.17 -30.90 16.68
C GLY A 218 -1.09 -31.76 16.63
N GLN A 219 -2.15 -31.38 17.34
CA GLN A 219 -3.41 -32.14 17.44
C GLN A 219 -4.61 -31.28 17.05
N SER A 220 -4.69 -30.05 17.57
CA SER A 220 -5.75 -29.10 17.25
C SER A 220 -5.69 -28.65 15.79
N GLU A 221 -6.81 -28.18 15.24
CA GLU A 221 -6.81 -27.54 13.93
C GLU A 221 -5.81 -26.38 13.91
N PHE A 222 -4.96 -26.34 12.88
CA PHE A 222 -3.93 -25.32 12.78
C PHE A 222 -4.54 -23.96 12.47
N ASN A 223 -4.20 -22.96 13.27
CA ASN A 223 -4.70 -21.59 13.14
C ASN A 223 -3.51 -20.63 13.19
N PHE A 224 -3.22 -19.93 12.09
CA PHE A 224 -1.99 -19.15 11.94
C PHE A 224 -1.92 -17.97 12.92
N THR A 225 -2.97 -17.14 13.00
CA THR A 225 -3.10 -16.07 13.99
C THR A 225 -2.91 -16.58 15.41
N ARG A 226 -3.57 -17.68 15.81
CA ARG A 226 -3.46 -18.23 17.17
C ARG A 226 -2.03 -18.70 17.49
N CYS A 227 -1.33 -19.27 16.51
CA CYS A 227 0.03 -19.74 16.71
C CYS A 227 1.04 -18.59 16.79
N PHE A 228 0.92 -17.59 15.93
CA PHE A 228 1.98 -16.60 15.72
C PHE A 228 1.68 -15.21 16.24
N SER A 229 0.44 -14.81 16.49
CA SER A 229 0.11 -13.44 16.90
C SER A 229 0.65 -13.13 18.29
N SER A 230 1.25 -11.95 18.45
CA SER A 230 1.65 -11.38 19.75
C SER A 230 0.76 -10.20 20.18
N GLY A 231 -0.36 -10.01 19.49
CA GLY A 231 -1.26 -8.85 19.63
C GLY A 231 -1.45 -8.10 18.31
N GLY A 232 -2.28 -7.06 18.33
CA GLY A 232 -2.55 -6.21 17.17
C GLY A 232 -3.64 -5.17 17.43
N ASP A 233 -3.93 -4.33 16.43
CA ASP A 233 -4.98 -3.31 16.50
C ASP A 233 -6.34 -3.90 16.08
N GLU A 234 -6.90 -4.73 16.95
CA GLU A 234 -8.19 -5.40 16.70
C GLU A 234 -9.35 -4.41 16.57
N VAL A 235 -9.28 -3.27 17.26
CA VAL A 235 -10.34 -2.24 17.24
C VAL A 235 -10.39 -1.59 15.86
N ARG A 236 -9.24 -1.14 15.33
CA ARG A 236 -9.17 -0.52 14.01
C ARG A 236 -9.53 -1.52 12.90
N GLN A 237 -9.10 -2.77 13.03
CA GLN A 237 -9.53 -3.87 12.16
C GLN A 237 -11.06 -4.03 12.12
N GLN A 238 -11.72 -4.04 13.28
CA GLN A 238 -13.18 -4.19 13.40
C GLN A 238 -13.93 -2.96 12.86
N GLU A 239 -13.44 -1.76 13.12
CA GLU A 239 -14.04 -0.53 12.57
C GLU A 239 -13.89 -0.47 11.05
N GLY A 240 -12.74 -0.90 10.51
CA GLY A 240 -12.54 -1.05 9.08
C GLY A 240 -13.52 -2.03 8.44
N GLU A 241 -13.73 -3.20 9.05
CA GLU A 241 -14.71 -4.18 8.59
C GLU A 241 -16.14 -3.63 8.63
N LYS A 242 -16.50 -2.93 9.71
CA LYS A 242 -17.81 -2.29 9.88
C LYS A 242 -18.07 -1.23 8.80
N LEU A 243 -17.09 -0.38 8.49
CA LEU A 243 -17.21 0.63 7.44
C LEU A 243 -17.36 0.00 6.05
N LEU A 244 -16.56 -1.03 5.75
CA LEU A 244 -16.71 -1.81 4.51
C LEU A 244 -18.10 -2.44 4.40
N LYS A 245 -18.58 -3.08 5.46
CA LYS A 245 -19.91 -3.70 5.50
C LYS A 245 -21.02 -2.70 5.21
N GLN A 246 -20.92 -1.50 5.79
CA GLN A 246 -21.90 -0.43 5.58
C GLN A 246 -21.84 0.08 4.13
N ALA A 247 -20.65 0.43 3.65
CA ALA A 247 -20.45 1.04 2.34
C ALA A 247 -20.75 0.07 1.18
N THR A 248 -20.61 -1.24 1.39
CA THR A 248 -20.87 -2.26 0.35
C THR A 248 -22.30 -2.82 0.36
N SER A 249 -23.15 -2.37 1.29
CA SER A 249 -24.50 -2.92 1.49
C SER A 249 -25.43 -2.83 0.27
N GLU A 250 -25.21 -1.83 -0.60
CA GLU A 250 -25.98 -1.63 -1.83
C GLU A 250 -25.32 -2.24 -3.08
N ALA A 251 -24.18 -2.92 -2.94
CA ALA A 251 -23.40 -3.49 -4.05
C ALA A 251 -23.02 -2.47 -5.16
N MET A 252 -22.85 -1.21 -4.77
CA MET A 252 -22.52 -0.09 -5.67
C MET A 252 -21.23 0.62 -5.26
N PHE A 253 -20.37 -0.03 -4.48
CA PHE A 253 -19.15 0.55 -3.91
C PHE A 253 -18.23 1.07 -5.01
N ASP A 254 -17.80 2.34 -4.90
CA ASP A 254 -16.89 3.01 -5.83
C ASP A 254 -15.67 3.62 -5.12
N VAL A 255 -14.76 4.24 -5.88
CA VAL A 255 -13.50 4.78 -5.35
C VAL A 255 -13.70 5.90 -4.34
N ARG A 256 -14.83 6.63 -4.41
CA ARG A 256 -15.15 7.70 -3.46
C ARG A 256 -15.60 7.13 -2.12
N ASP A 257 -16.26 5.98 -2.11
CA ASP A 257 -16.54 5.26 -0.87
C ASP A 257 -15.23 4.85 -0.18
N MET A 258 -14.24 4.37 -0.96
CA MET A 258 -12.92 4.08 -0.43
C MET A 258 -12.19 5.34 0.04
N PHE A 259 -12.27 6.48 -0.67
CA PHE A 259 -11.72 7.75 -0.17
C PHE A 259 -12.31 8.11 1.19
N ASN A 260 -13.64 7.95 1.37
CA ASN A 260 -14.31 8.27 2.62
C ASN A 260 -13.83 7.35 3.77
N ILE A 261 -13.67 6.05 3.53
CA ILE A 261 -13.12 5.11 4.52
C ILE A 261 -11.70 5.53 4.92
N LEU A 262 -10.84 5.80 3.95
CA LEU A 262 -9.44 6.20 4.23
C LEU A 262 -9.33 7.58 4.91
N ARG A 263 -10.37 8.41 4.85
CA ARG A 263 -10.48 9.72 5.53
C ARG A 263 -11.11 9.66 6.92
N HIS A 264 -11.65 8.52 7.31
CA HIS A 264 -12.46 8.40 8.51
C HIS A 264 -11.59 8.49 9.78
N LYS A 265 -11.70 9.60 10.54
CA LYS A 265 -10.86 9.87 11.72
C LYS A 265 -11.38 9.20 12.98
N GLU A 266 -12.70 9.06 13.10
CA GLU A 266 -13.38 8.50 14.28
C GLU A 266 -13.06 7.01 14.47
N SER A 267 -12.73 6.31 13.39
CA SER A 267 -12.26 4.91 13.42
C SER A 267 -10.74 4.79 13.60
N HIS A 268 -10.04 5.93 13.67
CA HIS A 268 -8.58 6.03 13.67
C HIS A 268 -7.88 5.50 12.40
N ILE A 269 -8.63 5.19 11.34
CA ILE A 269 -8.09 4.81 10.02
C ILE A 269 -7.30 5.96 9.39
N CYS A 270 -7.81 7.18 9.53
CA CYS A 270 -7.11 8.40 9.14
C CYS A 270 -6.49 9.06 10.37
N ARG A 271 -5.18 9.29 10.33
CA ARG A 271 -4.46 9.98 11.42
C ARG A 271 -3.99 11.35 10.98
N SER A 272 -4.27 12.34 11.82
CA SER A 272 -3.97 13.75 11.58
C SER A 272 -2.47 14.03 11.51
N CYS A 273 -2.09 15.12 10.83
CA CYS A 273 -0.68 15.54 10.65
C CYS A 273 0.08 15.80 11.97
N ASP A 274 -0.63 16.11 13.06
CA ASP A 274 -0.09 16.36 14.39
C ASP A 274 0.11 15.08 15.22
N ASP A 275 -0.31 13.92 14.72
CA ASP A 275 0.01 12.65 15.35
C ASP A 275 1.52 12.37 15.28
N THR A 276 2.03 11.62 16.25
CA THR A 276 3.38 11.04 16.22
C THR A 276 3.59 10.08 15.03
N PHE A 277 2.53 9.46 14.54
CA PHE A 277 2.49 8.55 13.40
C PHE A 277 1.32 8.94 12.48
N PRO A 278 1.40 10.08 11.79
CA PRO A 278 0.34 10.50 10.89
C PRO A 278 0.21 9.53 9.73
N THR A 279 -0.95 9.52 9.07
CA THR A 279 -1.09 8.89 7.76
C THR A 279 -0.25 9.71 6.77
N GLN A 280 0.97 9.28 6.45
CA GLN A 280 1.91 10.05 5.62
C GLN A 280 1.57 9.99 4.13
N GLY A 281 0.81 8.96 3.71
CA GLY A 281 0.37 8.79 2.33
C GLY A 281 -0.81 7.84 2.24
N SER A 282 -1.65 8.04 1.23
CA SER A 282 -2.82 7.21 0.95
C SER A 282 -2.92 6.87 -0.54
N GLN A 283 -3.36 5.65 -0.84
CA GLN A 283 -3.60 5.15 -2.18
C GLN A 283 -5.02 4.57 -2.28
N VAL A 284 -5.70 4.83 -3.40
CA VAL A 284 -6.86 4.04 -3.86
C VAL A 284 -6.59 3.57 -5.28
N SER A 285 -7.07 2.40 -5.66
CA SER A 285 -6.95 1.89 -7.03
C SER A 285 -8.23 1.22 -7.47
N SER A 286 -8.63 1.48 -8.71
CA SER A 286 -9.71 0.77 -9.40
C SER A 286 -9.09 -0.06 -10.51
N LEU A 287 -9.21 -1.38 -10.39
CA LEU A 287 -8.60 -2.35 -11.29
C LEU A 287 -9.66 -2.96 -12.19
N SER A 288 -9.44 -2.84 -13.50
CA SER A 288 -10.39 -3.31 -14.51
C SER A 288 -9.68 -4.19 -15.53
N ALA A 289 -10.34 -5.29 -15.92
CA ALA A 289 -9.90 -6.15 -17.00
C ALA A 289 -10.31 -5.64 -18.39
N THR A 290 -11.24 -4.68 -18.47
CA THR A 290 -11.88 -4.23 -19.72
C THR A 290 -11.69 -2.75 -20.00
N SER A 291 -11.16 -2.00 -19.05
CA SER A 291 -10.85 -0.58 -19.17
C SER A 291 -9.53 -0.28 -18.46
N PRO A 292 -8.89 0.87 -18.73
CA PRO A 292 -7.68 1.24 -18.02
C PRO A 292 -7.91 1.30 -16.51
N SER A 293 -7.05 0.63 -15.75
CA SER A 293 -7.01 0.80 -14.29
C SER A 293 -6.56 2.21 -13.94
N VAL A 294 -7.05 2.72 -12.82
CA VAL A 294 -6.76 4.07 -12.33
C VAL A 294 -6.28 3.98 -10.89
N HIS A 295 -5.25 4.74 -10.57
CA HIS A 295 -4.60 4.74 -9.27
C HIS A 295 -4.55 6.17 -8.74
N TRP A 296 -5.08 6.41 -7.54
CA TRP A 296 -5.10 7.71 -6.91
C TRP A 296 -4.17 7.73 -5.72
N PHE A 297 -3.36 8.79 -5.61
CA PHE A 297 -2.44 8.99 -4.49
C PHE A 297 -2.61 10.37 -3.88
N THR A 298 -2.49 10.48 -2.55
CA THR A 298 -2.45 11.81 -1.91
C THR A 298 -1.11 12.49 -2.12
N ALA A 299 0.01 11.76 -2.08
CA ALA A 299 1.37 12.33 -2.07
C ALA A 299 1.61 13.38 -0.95
N THR A 300 0.72 13.46 0.02
CA THR A 300 0.72 14.36 1.17
C THR A 300 0.05 13.66 2.36
N PRO A 301 0.40 14.03 3.60
CA PRO A 301 -0.17 13.41 4.80
C PRO A 301 -1.64 13.75 5.04
N ASP A 302 -2.30 12.99 5.92
CA ASP A 302 -3.69 13.14 6.35
C ASP A 302 -4.67 13.22 5.16
N PRO A 303 -5.19 12.07 4.66
CA PRO A 303 -6.10 12.05 3.52
C PRO A 303 -7.35 12.91 3.71
N SER A 304 -7.76 13.24 4.95
CA SER A 304 -8.94 14.08 5.21
C SER A 304 -8.75 15.54 4.81
N ILE A 305 -7.50 16.00 4.73
CA ILE A 305 -7.11 17.35 4.30
C ILE A 305 -6.25 17.33 3.04
N SER A 306 -6.14 16.18 2.41
CA SER A 306 -5.36 15.94 1.21
C SER A 306 -6.25 15.58 0.02
N PHE A 307 -5.64 15.64 -1.15
CA PHE A 307 -6.30 15.46 -2.43
C PHE A 307 -5.77 14.21 -3.16
N PHE A 308 -6.68 13.29 -3.52
CA PHE A 308 -6.39 12.07 -4.28
C PHE A 308 -6.15 12.36 -5.78
N LYS A 309 -4.89 12.34 -6.20
CA LYS A 309 -4.44 12.66 -7.56
C LYS A 309 -4.44 11.40 -8.44
N PRO A 310 -5.18 11.38 -9.57
CA PRO A 310 -5.28 10.21 -10.43
C PRO A 310 -4.03 9.99 -11.30
N PHE A 311 -3.69 8.73 -11.50
CA PHE A 311 -2.63 8.23 -12.37
C PHE A 311 -3.16 7.03 -13.17
N VAL A 312 -2.80 6.97 -14.45
CA VAL A 312 -3.13 5.86 -15.35
C VAL A 312 -1.86 5.44 -16.06
N PHE A 313 -1.60 4.14 -16.14
CA PHE A 313 -0.50 3.63 -16.94
C PHE A 313 -0.79 3.83 -18.43
N THR A 314 -0.03 4.72 -19.06
CA THR A 314 -0.02 4.95 -20.50
C THR A 314 1.43 4.89 -21.01
N PRO A 315 1.66 4.71 -22.33
CA PRO A 315 3.01 4.63 -22.88
C PRO A 315 3.91 5.82 -22.50
N ASN A 316 3.35 7.04 -22.50
CA ASN A 316 4.07 8.27 -22.20
C ASN A 316 3.67 8.92 -20.87
N ALA A 317 3.13 8.14 -19.93
CA ALA A 317 2.77 8.63 -18.60
C ALA A 317 3.92 9.41 -17.94
N LYS A 318 3.57 10.55 -17.34
CA LYS A 318 4.47 11.47 -16.63
C LYS A 318 3.87 11.82 -15.28
N THR A 319 4.74 11.85 -14.27
CA THR A 319 4.46 12.40 -12.95
C THR A 319 5.17 13.73 -12.77
N SER A 320 4.81 14.48 -11.72
CA SER A 320 5.50 15.73 -11.37
C SER A 320 6.72 15.45 -10.49
N ASP A 321 7.81 16.18 -10.69
CA ASP A 321 8.98 16.13 -9.81
C ASP A 321 8.67 16.68 -8.40
N TYR A 322 7.54 17.38 -8.21
CA TYR A 322 7.15 17.94 -6.92
C TYR A 322 6.67 16.91 -5.89
N THR A 323 6.48 15.65 -6.30
CA THR A 323 6.23 14.51 -5.41
C THR A 323 7.48 13.65 -5.17
N VAL A 324 8.65 14.06 -5.69
CA VAL A 324 9.93 13.34 -5.57
C VAL A 324 10.83 14.05 -4.57
N SER A 325 11.38 13.29 -3.63
CA SER A 325 12.16 13.87 -2.55
C SER A 325 13.61 14.21 -2.97
N PRO A 326 14.12 15.40 -2.59
CA PRO A 326 15.52 15.74 -2.83
C PRO A 326 16.46 14.93 -1.91
N LYS A 327 17.73 14.83 -2.31
CA LYS A 327 18.81 14.21 -1.51
C LYS A 327 19.32 15.14 -0.41
N GLU A 328 18.43 15.70 0.40
CA GLU A 328 18.74 16.56 1.54
C GLU A 328 18.30 15.90 2.86
N LEU A 329 18.72 16.44 4.00
CA LEU A 329 18.52 15.79 5.31
C LEU A 329 17.05 15.45 5.61
N LYS A 330 16.13 16.39 5.35
CA LYS A 330 14.70 16.20 5.64
C LYS A 330 13.94 15.43 4.55
N ARG A 331 14.50 15.35 3.34
CA ARG A 331 13.87 14.74 2.15
C ARG A 331 12.42 15.17 1.91
N GLU A 332 12.07 16.40 2.28
CA GLU A 332 10.74 16.95 2.04
C GLU A 332 10.64 17.39 0.57
N HIS A 333 9.82 16.70 -0.23
CA HIS A 333 9.53 17.13 -1.60
C HIS A 333 8.69 18.42 -1.58
N HIS A 334 8.63 19.11 -2.72
CA HIS A 334 8.07 20.46 -2.78
C HIS A 334 6.58 20.52 -2.36
N LEU A 335 5.77 19.58 -2.86
CA LEU A 335 4.36 19.48 -2.49
C LEU A 335 4.18 19.26 -0.98
N TYR A 336 4.99 18.39 -0.35
CA TYR A 336 4.95 18.15 1.09
C TYR A 336 5.18 19.44 1.87
N LYS A 337 6.20 20.22 1.51
CA LYS A 337 6.53 21.50 2.18
C LYS A 337 5.38 22.48 2.12
N LEU A 338 4.70 22.59 0.97
CA LEU A 338 3.56 23.51 0.82
C LEU A 338 2.33 23.01 1.57
N HIS A 339 2.04 21.72 1.51
CA HIS A 339 0.96 21.10 2.27
C HIS A 339 1.14 21.33 3.78
N SER A 340 2.34 21.06 4.30
CA SER A 340 2.68 21.25 5.72
C SER A 340 2.48 22.70 6.19
N LYS A 341 2.82 23.68 5.35
CA LYS A 341 2.63 25.10 5.65
C LYS A 341 1.15 25.50 5.67
N ASN A 342 0.36 24.93 4.75
CA ASN A 342 -1.03 25.35 4.54
C ASN A 342 -1.99 24.75 5.56
N TYR A 343 -1.82 23.49 5.99
CA TYR A 343 -2.75 22.90 6.98
C TYR A 343 -2.68 23.58 8.35
N SER A 344 -1.53 24.17 8.69
CA SER A 344 -1.33 24.89 9.95
C SER A 344 -1.87 26.33 9.92
N SER A 345 -2.44 26.78 8.80
CA SER A 345 -2.84 28.18 8.58
C SER A 345 -4.31 28.46 8.91
N ALA A 346 -4.64 29.70 9.29
CA ALA A 346 -6.02 30.12 9.55
C ALA A 346 -6.94 30.14 8.29
N LYS A 347 -6.39 29.93 7.09
CA LYS A 347 -7.12 29.85 5.81
C LYS A 347 -7.47 28.42 5.40
N ASN A 348 -7.24 27.44 6.28
CA ASN A 348 -7.34 26.02 5.96
C ASN A 348 -8.71 25.66 5.34
N ASP A 349 -9.83 26.13 5.90
CA ASP A 349 -11.17 25.76 5.43
C ASP A 349 -11.45 26.12 3.96
N GLU A 350 -10.97 27.28 3.50
CA GLU A 350 -11.13 27.70 2.10
C GLU A 350 -10.29 26.84 1.15
N VAL A 351 -9.04 26.58 1.52
CA VAL A 351 -8.12 25.71 0.77
C VAL A 351 -8.67 24.29 0.71
N LEU A 352 -9.19 23.75 1.82
CA LEU A 352 -9.81 22.42 1.87
C LEU A 352 -11.02 22.32 0.94
N LYS A 353 -11.87 23.35 0.90
CA LYS A 353 -12.99 23.39 -0.03
C LYS A 353 -12.51 23.37 -1.47
N MET A 354 -11.49 24.15 -1.81
CA MET A 354 -10.90 24.17 -3.16
C MET A 354 -10.29 22.82 -3.54
N LEU A 355 -9.58 22.15 -2.62
CA LEU A 355 -9.06 20.80 -2.82
C LEU A 355 -10.18 19.78 -3.07
N CYS A 356 -11.27 19.86 -2.31
CA CYS A 356 -12.44 19.00 -2.51
C CYS A 356 -13.09 19.21 -3.89
N ASP A 357 -13.19 20.46 -4.35
CA ASP A 357 -13.76 20.78 -5.66
C ASP A 357 -12.82 20.34 -6.80
N MET A 358 -11.50 20.50 -6.62
CA MET A 358 -10.48 19.93 -7.51
C MET A 358 -10.60 18.42 -7.60
N GLU A 359 -10.78 17.72 -6.47
CA GLU A 359 -10.91 16.27 -6.46
C GLU A 359 -12.11 15.78 -7.26
N LYS A 360 -13.28 16.39 -7.06
CA LYS A 360 -14.49 16.08 -7.83
C LYS A 360 -14.27 16.32 -9.32
N HIS A 361 -13.63 17.43 -9.67
CA HIS A 361 -13.32 17.77 -11.06
C HIS A 361 -12.40 16.73 -11.71
N TRP A 362 -11.28 16.41 -11.07
CA TRP A 362 -10.29 15.47 -11.59
C TRP A 362 -10.82 14.04 -11.65
N HIS A 363 -11.62 13.62 -10.66
CA HIS A 363 -12.32 12.33 -10.70
C HIS A 363 -13.23 12.24 -11.92
N ALA A 364 -14.12 13.23 -12.13
CA ALA A 364 -15.04 13.25 -13.26
C ALA A 364 -14.31 13.33 -14.61
N LYS A 365 -13.21 14.12 -14.70
CA LYS A 365 -12.35 14.18 -15.89
C LYS A 365 -11.73 12.82 -16.18
N THR A 366 -11.22 12.13 -15.16
CA THR A 366 -10.59 10.81 -15.30
C THR A 366 -11.58 9.76 -15.79
N GLU A 367 -12.78 9.69 -15.20
CA GLU A 367 -13.84 8.77 -15.67
C GLU A 367 -14.23 9.02 -17.13
N LYS A 368 -14.25 10.29 -17.56
CA LYS A 368 -14.56 10.64 -18.95
C LYS A 368 -13.45 10.22 -19.91
N LEU A 369 -12.19 10.42 -19.53
CA LEU A 369 -11.03 10.08 -20.36
C LEU A 369 -10.85 8.56 -20.50
N THR A 370 -10.99 7.80 -19.40
CA THR A 370 -10.79 6.34 -19.43
C THR A 370 -11.87 5.62 -20.24
N ARG A 371 -13.10 6.15 -20.31
CA ARG A 371 -14.17 5.62 -21.18
C ARG A 371 -13.96 5.88 -22.67
N LYS A 372 -13.12 6.85 -23.04
CA LYS A 372 -12.92 7.29 -24.43
C LYS A 372 -11.65 6.73 -25.09
N ILE A 373 -10.80 6.04 -24.32
CA ILE A 373 -9.43 5.70 -24.73
C ILE A 373 -9.36 4.89 -26.04
N GLU A 374 -10.36 4.06 -26.31
CA GLU A 374 -10.41 3.23 -27.52
C GLU A 374 -10.74 4.02 -28.80
N SER A 375 -11.23 5.25 -28.66
CA SER A 375 -11.81 6.03 -29.76
C SER A 375 -11.06 7.33 -30.11
N ASP A 376 -10.09 7.74 -29.28
CA ASP A 376 -9.56 9.11 -29.33
C ASP A 376 -8.11 9.22 -28.82
N GLN A 377 -7.16 9.50 -29.72
CA GLN A 377 -5.75 9.73 -29.38
C GLN A 377 -5.52 10.98 -28.52
N SER A 378 -6.41 11.98 -28.57
CA SER A 378 -6.28 13.18 -27.73
C SER A 378 -6.55 12.85 -26.25
N SER A 379 -7.48 11.91 -25.99
CA SER A 379 -7.75 11.40 -24.64
C SER A 379 -6.51 10.71 -24.03
N LEU A 380 -5.70 10.03 -24.85
CA LEU A 380 -4.46 9.39 -24.37
C LEU A 380 -3.40 10.43 -23.96
N ALA A 381 -3.24 11.51 -24.75
CA ALA A 381 -2.29 12.59 -24.44
C ALA A 381 -2.65 13.34 -23.15
N GLU A 382 -3.95 13.52 -22.86
CA GLU A 382 -4.40 14.07 -21.57
C GLU A 382 -4.13 13.11 -20.40
N LEU A 383 -4.30 11.80 -20.60
CA LEU A 383 -3.99 10.79 -19.59
C LEU A 383 -2.48 10.71 -19.28
N ASP A 384 -1.64 10.91 -20.29
CA ASP A 384 -0.16 10.91 -20.15
C ASP A 384 0.33 11.91 -19.09
N ILE A 385 -0.33 13.05 -18.93
CA ILE A 385 0.08 14.11 -17.99
C ILE A 385 -0.89 14.31 -16.83
N LEU A 386 -1.88 13.44 -16.68
CA LEU A 386 -3.00 13.59 -15.73
C LEU A 386 -2.51 13.85 -14.30
N MET A 387 -1.67 12.97 -13.76
CA MET A 387 -1.15 13.14 -12.39
C MET A 387 -0.25 14.38 -12.26
N LYS A 388 0.56 14.66 -13.29
CA LYS A 388 1.45 15.82 -13.31
C LYS A 388 0.68 17.13 -13.22
N GLU A 389 -0.34 17.31 -14.07
CA GLU A 389 -1.20 18.51 -14.06
C GLU A 389 -1.94 18.66 -12.73
N CYS A 390 -2.39 17.54 -12.18
CA CYS A 390 -3.10 17.47 -10.91
C CYS A 390 -2.23 18.00 -9.75
N VAL A 391 -0.99 17.50 -9.64
CA VAL A 391 0.00 17.98 -8.65
C VAL A 391 0.34 19.45 -8.87
N GLU A 392 0.62 19.85 -10.11
CA GLU A 392 1.03 21.24 -10.40
C GLU A 392 -0.09 22.25 -10.15
N ASN A 393 -1.35 21.87 -10.31
CA ASN A 393 -2.48 22.73 -9.94
C ASN A 393 -2.62 22.87 -8.42
N GLU A 394 -2.32 21.84 -7.64
CA GLU A 394 -2.32 21.93 -6.17
C GLU A 394 -1.18 22.81 -5.65
N ILE A 395 0.01 22.74 -6.27
CA ILE A 395 1.11 23.67 -5.96
C ILE A 395 0.64 25.11 -6.14
N ARG A 396 0.03 25.43 -7.29
CA ARG A 396 -0.49 26.78 -7.59
C ARG A 396 -1.61 27.24 -6.64
N LEU A 397 -2.33 26.30 -6.03
CA LEU A 397 -3.34 26.63 -5.03
C LEU A 397 -2.69 27.03 -3.69
N TYR A 398 -1.56 26.42 -3.35
CA TYR A 398 -0.85 26.65 -2.11
C TYR A 398 0.08 27.88 -2.14
N GLU A 399 0.49 28.32 -3.32
CA GLU A 399 1.26 29.56 -3.57
C GLU A 399 0.36 30.78 -3.64
#